data_AF-A0A7S3EG07-F1
#
_entry.id   AF-A0A7S3EG07-F1
#
_cell.length_a   1.000
_cell.length_b   1.000
_cell.length_c   1.000
_cell.angle_alpha   90.00
_cell.angle_beta   90.00
_cell.angle_gamma   90.00
#
_symmetry.space_group_name_H-M   'P 1'
#
loop_
_entity.id
_entity.type
_entity.pdbx_description
1 polymer ?
#
loop_
_entity_poly.entity_id
_entity_poly.type
_entity_poly.pdbx_seq_one_letter_code
_entity_poly.pdbx_strand_id
1 'polypeptide(L)'
;MNSKPPLLERKSLGSHYGAVQRLSGSSGVGHSSRTATNRSHDSYFRLRRRSVSQDLGAVRAGDFKVIDFTNAPKRASVVEIEQKQPHGRNFWVYYIILLLVGIGTGIIAMVMDLSVTYLESLRDGICIRSPLLSKEICCEGSRSLGNCAGFVEWTTLVSGAFNLDTKVNLPFVGFLIPLLVAIGYVCCSAYLVQRFAPYAAGSGLSEVKAVLNGTVMSGFLSGWTLIIKVVGLGLSVSSGLNVGKEGPFVHLSSCLAFTISR
;
A
#
# COMPACT_ATOMS: atom_id res chain seq x y z
N MET A 1 -25.42 -6.57 64.57
CA MET A 1 -25.30 -7.50 63.42
C MET A 1 -23.98 -7.18 62.73
N ASN A 2 -22.84 -7.67 63.23
CA ASN A 2 -22.19 -8.94 62.83
C ASN A 2 -22.23 -9.13 61.30
N SER A 3 -21.13 -9.17 60.54
CA SER A 3 -19.83 -9.78 60.85
C SER A 3 -18.74 -9.44 59.80
N LYS A 4 -17.51 -9.20 60.26
CA LYS A 4 -16.20 -9.49 59.60
C LYS A 4 -15.70 -10.86 60.16
N PRO A 5 -14.58 -11.46 59.69
CA PRO A 5 -14.14 -11.94 58.36
C PRO A 5 -13.86 -13.49 58.43
N PRO A 6 -13.04 -14.14 57.56
CA PRO A 6 -11.59 -14.22 57.87
C PRO A 6 -10.61 -14.22 56.68
N LEU A 7 -9.35 -14.00 57.05
CA LEU A 7 -8.09 -14.13 56.31
C LEU A 7 -7.72 -15.60 56.02
N LEU A 8 -6.83 -15.79 55.02
CA LEU A 8 -5.90 -16.91 54.68
C LEU A 8 -6.04 -17.18 53.16
N GLU A 9 -5.02 -17.18 52.29
CA GLU A 9 -3.65 -17.67 52.44
C GLU A 9 -2.72 -16.95 51.44
N ARG A 10 -1.61 -16.39 51.95
CA ARG A 10 -0.49 -15.86 51.16
C ARG A 10 0.44 -17.04 50.89
N LYS A 11 0.56 -17.50 49.63
CA LYS A 11 1.65 -18.41 49.22
C LYS A 11 2.52 -17.80 48.13
N SER A 12 3.77 -17.61 48.52
CA SER A 12 4.95 -17.40 47.72
C SER A 12 5.10 -18.45 46.62
N LEU A 13 5.38 -18.02 45.40
CA LEU A 13 6.22 -18.75 44.46
C LEU A 13 6.90 -17.74 43.54
N GLY A 14 8.10 -17.33 43.96
CA GLY A 14 9.06 -16.71 43.07
C GLY A 14 9.69 -17.74 42.14
N SER A 15 10.44 -17.22 41.18
CA SER A 15 11.57 -17.86 40.50
C SER A 15 11.23 -19.11 39.69
N HIS A 16 11.34 -19.02 38.36
CA HIS A 16 11.99 -20.00 37.48
C HIS A 16 11.55 -19.76 36.02
N TYR A 17 12.18 -18.80 35.34
CA TYR A 17 12.38 -18.88 33.90
C TYR A 17 13.84 -18.61 33.61
N GLY A 18 14.62 -19.69 33.77
CA GLY A 18 16.02 -19.77 33.37
C GLY A 18 16.25 -21.16 32.82
N ALA A 19 16.67 -21.21 31.55
CA ALA A 19 17.43 -22.26 30.89
C ALA A 19 16.81 -23.67 30.80
N VAL A 20 16.42 -24.09 29.59
CA VAL A 20 16.86 -25.39 29.05
C VAL A 20 17.11 -25.25 27.55
N GLN A 21 18.39 -25.34 27.17
CA GLN A 21 18.87 -25.49 25.81
C GLN A 21 19.58 -26.86 25.76
N ARG A 22 19.40 -27.59 24.64
CA ARG A 22 20.19 -28.78 24.19
C ARG A 22 19.92 -30.10 24.99
N LEU A 23 19.85 -31.32 24.43
CA LEU A 23 20.34 -31.95 23.19
C LEU A 23 19.72 -33.37 23.03
N SER A 24 19.85 -33.95 21.81
CA SER A 24 19.82 -35.40 21.47
C SER A 24 18.44 -36.10 21.46
N GLY A 25 18.06 -36.99 20.53
CA GLY A 25 18.73 -37.64 19.41
C GLY A 25 18.02 -39.00 19.13
N SER A 26 17.68 -39.24 17.85
CA SER A 26 17.53 -40.54 17.17
C SER A 26 16.37 -41.54 17.46
N SER A 27 15.57 -41.75 16.40
CA SER A 27 15.08 -43.03 15.81
C SER A 27 13.91 -43.83 16.41
N GLY A 28 12.89 -44.13 15.57
CA GLY A 28 11.98 -45.28 15.77
C GLY A 28 10.53 -45.22 15.22
N VAL A 29 10.35 -45.09 13.90
CA VAL A 29 9.31 -45.66 12.98
C VAL A 29 7.88 -46.02 13.49
N GLY A 30 6.84 -45.52 12.77
CA GLY A 30 5.64 -46.31 12.46
C GLY A 30 4.29 -45.59 12.20
N HIS A 31 3.98 -45.30 10.92
CA HIS A 31 2.64 -45.18 10.26
C HIS A 31 1.61 -44.13 10.79
N SER A 32 0.80 -43.42 10.00
CA SER A 32 0.53 -43.29 8.57
C SER A 32 -0.39 -42.06 8.40
N SER A 33 -0.29 -41.37 7.26
CA SER A 33 -1.35 -40.50 6.68
C SER A 33 -1.64 -39.14 7.31
N ARG A 34 -0.83 -38.11 7.03
CA ARG A 34 -1.22 -36.66 7.03
C ARG A 34 -0.11 -35.75 6.45
N THR A 35 0.46 -36.10 5.29
CA THR A 35 1.65 -35.42 4.72
C THR A 35 1.49 -35.01 3.26
N ALA A 36 0.32 -34.46 2.89
CA ALA A 36 0.11 -33.88 1.55
C ALA A 36 -0.32 -32.41 1.56
N THR A 37 -1.12 -31.96 2.52
CA THR A 37 -1.64 -30.58 2.55
C THR A 37 -0.63 -29.55 3.07
N ASN A 38 0.30 -29.96 3.95
CA ASN A 38 1.22 -29.04 4.61
C ASN A 38 2.43 -28.64 3.73
N ARG A 39 2.79 -29.45 2.72
CA ARG A 39 3.89 -29.13 1.78
C ARG A 39 3.52 -28.01 0.80
N SER A 40 2.26 -27.94 0.35
CA SER A 40 1.82 -26.91 -0.59
C SER A 40 1.77 -25.52 0.05
N HIS A 41 1.34 -25.44 1.32
CA HIS A 41 1.29 -24.18 2.06
C HIS A 41 2.70 -23.61 2.33
N ASP A 42 3.64 -24.49 2.68
CA ASP A 42 5.02 -24.12 2.97
C ASP A 42 5.82 -23.76 1.69
N SER A 43 5.44 -24.35 0.55
CA SER A 43 5.99 -24.00 -0.77
C SER A 43 5.47 -22.64 -1.25
N TYR A 44 4.18 -22.34 -1.05
CA TYR A 44 3.60 -21.02 -1.33
C TYR A 44 4.25 -19.92 -0.48
N PHE A 45 4.49 -20.20 0.81
CA PHE A 45 5.15 -19.26 1.72
C PHE A 45 6.62 -19.03 1.37
N ARG A 46 7.34 -20.07 0.90
CA ARG A 46 8.74 -19.95 0.44
C ARG A 46 8.87 -19.25 -0.90
N LEU A 47 7.97 -19.50 -1.85
CA LEU A 47 7.94 -18.80 -3.14
C LEU A 47 7.62 -17.32 -2.94
N ARG A 48 6.66 -16.99 -2.06
CA ARG A 48 6.36 -15.60 -1.67
C ARG A 48 7.54 -14.93 -0.96
N ARG A 49 8.31 -15.66 -0.15
CA ARG A 49 9.54 -15.13 0.49
C ARG A 49 10.65 -14.84 -0.53
N ARG A 50 10.78 -15.65 -1.58
CA ARG A 50 11.79 -15.45 -2.64
C ARG A 50 11.44 -14.31 -3.58
N SER A 51 10.17 -14.14 -3.97
CA SER A 51 9.75 -12.99 -4.80
C SER A 51 9.88 -11.66 -4.04
N VAL A 52 9.49 -11.62 -2.77
CA VAL A 52 9.65 -10.42 -1.91
C VAL A 52 11.13 -10.04 -1.73
N SER A 53 12.04 -11.02 -1.72
CA SER A 53 13.47 -10.75 -1.55
C SER A 53 14.16 -10.25 -2.82
N GLN A 54 13.58 -10.42 -4.02
CA GLN A 54 14.19 -9.98 -5.28
C GLN A 54 13.83 -8.54 -5.68
N ASP A 55 12.71 -8.00 -5.22
CA ASP A 55 12.34 -6.59 -5.44
C ASP A 55 13.06 -5.61 -4.50
N LEU A 56 13.83 -6.14 -3.53
CA LEU A 56 14.43 -5.41 -2.41
C LEU A 56 15.86 -4.89 -2.72
N GLY A 57 16.08 -4.31 -3.90
CA GLY A 57 17.39 -3.76 -4.27
C GLY A 57 17.87 -2.55 -3.45
N ALA A 58 17.05 -2.01 -2.54
CA ALA A 58 17.31 -0.73 -1.87
C ALA A 58 17.22 -0.73 -0.33
N VAL A 59 16.70 -1.78 0.32
CA VAL A 59 16.46 -1.77 1.78
C VAL A 59 17.55 -2.55 2.50
N ARG A 60 18.44 -1.87 3.24
CA ARG A 60 19.52 -2.53 3.98
C ARG A 60 19.04 -2.97 5.36
N ALA A 61 19.56 -4.08 5.86
CA ALA A 61 19.23 -4.59 7.20
C ALA A 61 19.53 -3.59 8.35
N GLY A 62 20.34 -2.56 8.10
CA GLY A 62 20.62 -1.48 9.06
C GLY A 62 19.55 -0.40 9.17
N ASP A 63 18.54 -0.38 8.29
CA ASP A 63 17.50 0.68 8.27
C ASP A 63 16.36 0.42 9.28
N PHE A 64 16.40 -0.72 9.97
CA PHE A 64 15.37 -1.16 10.90
C PHE A 64 15.80 -0.83 12.33
N LYS A 65 15.14 0.14 12.95
CA LYS A 65 15.26 0.39 14.39
C LYS A 65 14.13 -0.34 15.11
N VAL A 66 14.46 -1.30 15.96
CA VAL A 66 13.46 -1.95 16.81
C VAL A 66 13.20 -1.05 18.02
N ILE A 67 11.93 -0.80 18.33
CA ILE A 67 11.52 -0.14 19.56
C ILE A 67 11.74 -1.15 20.69
N ASP A 68 12.70 -0.86 21.57
CA ASP A 68 12.94 -1.68 22.77
C ASP A 68 11.87 -1.36 23.82
N PHE A 69 10.76 -2.10 23.76
CA PHE A 69 9.71 -2.03 24.78
C PHE A 69 10.15 -2.60 26.14
N THR A 70 11.27 -3.31 26.21
CA THR A 70 11.77 -3.93 27.45
C THR A 70 12.61 -2.98 28.31
N ASN A 71 13.24 -1.96 27.70
CA ASN A 71 14.00 -0.90 28.40
C ASN A 71 13.29 0.46 28.46
N ALA A 72 12.03 0.57 28.03
CA ALA A 72 11.23 1.76 28.29
C ALA A 72 11.22 2.05 29.81
N PRO A 73 11.33 3.32 30.25
CA PRO A 73 11.50 3.66 31.66
C PRO A 73 10.50 2.89 32.53
N LYS A 74 11.06 2.15 33.49
CA LYS A 74 10.43 1.17 34.36
C LYS A 74 9.01 1.58 34.78
N ARG A 75 8.01 0.84 34.29
CA ARG A 75 6.68 0.47 34.86
C ARG A 75 5.80 1.51 35.58
N ALA A 76 6.34 2.53 36.25
CA ALA A 76 5.62 3.65 36.85
C ALA A 76 5.04 4.60 35.79
N SER A 77 5.73 4.81 34.67
CA SER A 77 5.23 5.63 33.55
C SER A 77 4.29 4.87 32.59
N VAL A 78 4.28 3.54 32.62
CA VAL A 78 3.42 2.73 31.72
C VAL A 78 1.99 2.65 32.23
N VAL A 79 1.77 2.60 33.55
CA VAL A 79 0.42 2.73 34.14
C VAL A 79 -0.16 4.14 33.90
N GLU A 80 0.69 5.16 33.83
CA GLU A 80 0.25 6.52 33.46
C GLU A 80 -0.10 6.65 31.97
N ILE A 81 0.42 5.75 31.12
CA ILE A 81 0.08 5.69 29.69
C ILE A 81 -1.17 4.83 29.43
N GLU A 82 -1.40 3.75 30.18
CA GLU A 82 -2.62 2.91 30.02
C GLU A 82 -3.91 3.65 30.37
N GLN A 83 -3.84 4.76 31.11
CA GLN A 83 -5.04 5.49 31.53
C GLN A 83 -4.99 6.99 31.29
N LYS A 84 -4.15 7.48 30.37
CA LYS A 84 -4.40 8.78 29.75
C LYS A 84 -5.38 8.61 28.59
N GLN A 85 -6.57 8.09 28.90
CA GLN A 85 -7.74 8.63 28.20
C GLN A 85 -7.62 10.16 28.30
N PRO A 86 -7.82 10.91 27.22
CA PRO A 86 -7.68 12.37 27.22
C PRO A 86 -8.83 13.02 27.99
N HIS A 87 -8.89 12.78 29.30
CA HIS A 87 -10.04 13.07 30.16
C HIS A 87 -9.98 14.47 30.78
N GLY A 88 -9.21 15.39 30.19
CA GLY A 88 -9.11 16.75 30.71
C GLY A 88 -8.55 17.72 29.69
N ARG A 89 -9.45 18.46 29.04
CA ARG A 89 -9.23 19.69 28.25
C ARG A 89 -9.01 19.60 26.73
N ASN A 90 -8.49 18.50 26.16
CA ASN A 90 -8.22 18.41 24.71
C ASN A 90 -8.91 17.24 24.00
N PHE A 91 -9.95 16.63 24.59
CA PHE A 91 -10.69 15.51 23.99
C PHE A 91 -11.19 15.83 22.57
N TRP A 92 -11.73 17.03 22.37
CA TRP A 92 -12.20 17.52 21.07
C TRP A 92 -11.12 17.57 19.99
N VAL A 93 -9.85 17.78 20.36
CA VAL A 93 -8.73 17.83 19.40
C VAL A 93 -8.56 16.48 18.72
N TYR A 94 -8.77 15.36 19.42
CA TYR A 94 -8.69 14.03 18.82
C TYR A 94 -9.78 13.80 17.77
N TYR A 95 -11.02 14.25 18.03
CA TYR A 95 -12.10 14.19 17.05
C TYR A 95 -11.80 15.05 15.83
N ILE A 96 -11.23 16.23 16.03
CA ILE A 96 -10.81 17.11 14.94
C ILE A 96 -9.72 16.42 14.10
N ILE A 97 -8.70 15.84 14.73
CA ILE A 97 -7.64 15.10 14.01
C ILE A 97 -8.23 13.93 13.23
N LEU A 98 -9.10 13.13 13.84
CA LEU A 98 -9.75 12.00 13.16
C LEU A 98 -10.60 12.46 11.97
N LEU A 99 -11.33 13.56 12.11
CA LEU A 99 -12.10 14.17 11.04
C LEU A 99 -11.20 14.68 9.91
N LEU A 100 -10.09 15.35 10.23
CA LEU A 100 -9.12 15.81 9.24
C LEU A 100 -8.45 14.66 8.50
N VAL A 101 -8.09 13.58 9.20
CA VAL A 101 -7.54 12.37 8.58
C VAL A 101 -8.57 11.73 7.64
N GLY A 102 -9.83 11.61 8.06
CA GLY A 102 -10.91 11.05 7.22
C GLY A 102 -11.22 11.88 5.97
N ILE A 103 -11.29 13.21 6.10
CA ILE A 103 -11.47 14.11 4.96
C ILE A 103 -10.26 14.01 4.03
N GLY A 104 -9.06 14.03 4.58
CA GLY A 104 -7.84 14.00 3.77
C GLY A 104 -7.66 12.67 3.04
N THR A 105 -7.99 11.52 3.63
CA THR A 105 -7.97 10.23 2.91
C THR A 105 -9.01 10.17 1.81
N GLY A 106 -10.21 10.74 2.03
CA GLY A 106 -11.24 10.88 0.99
C GLY A 106 -10.79 11.74 -0.18
N ILE A 107 -10.14 12.89 0.09
CA ILE A 107 -9.59 13.75 -0.96
C ILE A 107 -8.50 13.02 -1.74
N ILE A 108 -7.56 12.33 -1.06
CA ILE A 108 -6.52 11.56 -1.75
C ILE A 108 -7.14 10.46 -2.62
N ALA A 109 -8.16 9.75 -2.12
CA ALA A 109 -8.87 8.74 -2.90
C ALA A 109 -9.49 9.34 -4.18
N MET A 110 -10.20 10.45 -4.03
CA MET A 110 -10.83 11.15 -5.16
C MET A 110 -9.79 11.63 -6.18
N VAL A 111 -8.69 12.23 -5.72
CA VAL A 111 -7.61 12.71 -6.61
C VAL A 111 -6.98 11.53 -7.35
N MET A 112 -6.79 10.40 -6.67
CA MET A 112 -6.22 9.19 -7.27
C MET A 112 -7.12 8.60 -8.35
N ASP A 113 -8.39 8.37 -8.02
CA ASP A 113 -9.35 7.82 -8.99
C ASP A 113 -9.52 8.77 -10.18
N LEU A 114 -9.64 10.07 -9.94
CA LEU A 114 -9.72 11.08 -11.02
C LEU A 114 -8.46 11.08 -11.90
N SER A 115 -7.28 11.00 -11.30
CA SER A 115 -6.02 10.97 -12.05
C SER A 115 -5.90 9.70 -12.89
N VAL A 116 -6.32 8.55 -12.37
CA VAL A 116 -6.33 7.28 -13.10
C VAL A 116 -7.27 7.37 -14.30
N THR A 117 -8.53 7.77 -14.09
CA THR A 117 -9.51 7.90 -15.19
C THR A 117 -9.06 8.91 -16.25
N TYR A 118 -8.39 9.98 -15.84
CA TYR A 118 -7.81 10.94 -16.77
C TYR A 118 -6.66 10.34 -17.60
N LEU A 119 -5.71 9.65 -16.95
CA LEU A 119 -4.56 9.03 -17.61
C LEU A 119 -4.98 7.85 -18.51
N GLU A 120 -6.00 7.09 -18.13
CA GLU A 120 -6.62 6.06 -18.98
C GLU A 120 -7.22 6.69 -20.24
N SER A 121 -7.95 7.81 -20.09
CA SER A 121 -8.50 8.54 -21.23
C SER A 121 -7.39 9.06 -22.17
N LEU A 122 -6.31 9.59 -21.59
CA LEU A 122 -5.16 10.10 -22.33
C LEU A 122 -4.39 8.98 -23.05
N ARG A 123 -4.40 7.76 -22.52
CA ARG A 123 -3.81 6.59 -23.17
C ARG A 123 -4.56 6.19 -24.44
N ASP A 124 -5.89 6.32 -24.44
CA ASP A 124 -6.74 5.90 -25.55
C ASP A 124 -6.85 6.98 -26.64
N GLY A 125 -6.84 8.25 -26.26
CA GLY A 125 -7.00 9.35 -27.22
C GLY A 125 -7.01 10.74 -26.59
N ILE A 126 -7.46 11.72 -27.38
CA ILE A 126 -7.61 13.11 -26.94
C ILE A 126 -9.00 13.66 -27.29
N CYS A 127 -9.50 14.55 -26.45
CA CYS A 127 -10.71 15.31 -26.71
C CYS A 127 -10.39 16.56 -27.54
N ILE A 128 -11.16 16.82 -28.60
CA ILE A 128 -10.93 17.93 -29.55
C ILE A 128 -11.07 19.30 -28.88
N ARG A 129 -12.00 19.44 -27.93
CA ARG A 129 -12.26 20.72 -27.25
C ARG A 129 -11.14 21.11 -26.29
N SER A 130 -10.60 20.14 -25.57
CA SER A 130 -9.56 20.36 -24.57
C SER A 130 -8.84 19.05 -24.26
N PRO A 131 -7.51 18.97 -24.36
CA PRO A 131 -6.76 17.73 -24.14
C PRO A 131 -6.73 17.29 -22.67
N LEU A 132 -7.04 18.18 -21.73
CA LEU A 132 -7.00 17.93 -20.28
C LEU A 132 -8.29 17.33 -19.70
N LEU A 133 -9.24 16.94 -20.55
CA LEU A 133 -10.54 16.46 -20.12
C LEU A 133 -10.66 14.95 -20.25
N SER A 134 -11.14 14.27 -19.20
CA SER A 134 -11.44 12.84 -19.23
C SER A 134 -12.51 12.52 -20.28
N LYS A 135 -12.45 11.32 -20.85
CA LYS A 135 -13.39 10.80 -21.85
C LYS A 135 -14.84 10.88 -21.38
N GLU A 136 -15.10 10.60 -20.11
CA GLU A 136 -16.47 10.63 -19.55
C GLU A 136 -17.07 12.03 -19.62
N ILE A 137 -16.31 13.04 -19.22
CA ILE A 137 -16.74 14.45 -19.22
C ILE A 137 -16.78 14.99 -20.66
N CYS A 138 -15.86 14.55 -21.53
CA CYS A 138 -15.85 14.90 -22.95
C CYS A 138 -17.12 14.41 -23.67
N CYS A 139 -17.67 13.26 -23.27
CA CYS A 139 -18.85 12.64 -23.90
C CYS A 139 -20.17 12.84 -23.13
N GLU A 140 -20.17 13.60 -22.03
CA GLU A 140 -21.32 13.83 -21.14
C GLU A 140 -22.60 14.25 -21.90
N GLY A 141 -22.47 15.14 -22.90
CA GLY A 141 -23.58 15.65 -23.70
C GLY A 141 -24.04 14.78 -24.88
N SER A 142 -23.30 13.72 -25.22
CA SER A 142 -23.58 12.86 -26.40
C SER A 142 -24.06 11.46 -26.05
N ARG A 143 -24.31 11.16 -24.76
CA ARG A 143 -24.74 9.82 -24.31
C ARG A 143 -26.04 9.31 -24.95
N SER A 144 -26.89 10.21 -25.47
CA SER A 144 -28.18 9.85 -26.05
C SER A 144 -28.12 9.35 -27.50
N LEU A 145 -26.97 9.45 -28.20
CA LEU A 145 -26.87 9.10 -29.63
C LEU A 145 -25.86 7.96 -29.92
N GLY A 146 -25.31 7.32 -28.90
CA GLY A 146 -24.40 6.16 -29.03
C GLY A 146 -23.00 6.46 -29.59
N ASN A 147 -22.80 7.61 -30.25
CA ASN A 147 -21.53 8.00 -30.85
C ASN A 147 -21.01 9.31 -30.23
N CYS A 148 -19.77 9.27 -29.71
CA CYS A 148 -19.07 10.45 -29.23
C CYS A 148 -18.13 10.97 -30.32
N ALA A 149 -18.55 12.01 -31.05
CA ALA A 149 -17.74 12.62 -32.12
C ALA A 149 -16.59 13.50 -31.61
N GLY A 150 -16.58 13.83 -30.31
CA GLY A 150 -15.60 14.75 -29.71
C GLY A 150 -14.30 14.08 -29.24
N PHE A 151 -14.26 12.76 -29.14
CA PHE A 151 -13.11 11.99 -28.68
C PHE A 151 -12.44 11.30 -29.87
N VAL A 152 -11.15 11.57 -30.06
CA VAL A 152 -10.38 11.03 -31.19
C VAL A 152 -9.31 10.10 -30.64
N GLU A 153 -9.35 8.85 -31.06
CA GLU A 153 -8.39 7.83 -30.66
C GLU A 153 -7.04 8.05 -31.34
N TRP A 154 -5.94 7.72 -30.66
CA TRP A 154 -4.59 7.85 -31.21
C TRP A 154 -4.39 7.07 -32.50
N THR A 155 -5.08 5.94 -32.65
CA THR A 155 -5.14 5.14 -33.88
C THR A 155 -5.53 5.95 -35.11
N THR A 156 -6.62 6.70 -35.01
CA THR A 156 -7.16 7.49 -36.12
C THR A 156 -6.27 8.68 -36.44
N LEU A 157 -5.67 9.31 -35.42
CA LEU A 157 -4.73 10.42 -35.59
C LEU A 157 -3.42 9.99 -36.25
N VAL A 158 -2.82 8.91 -35.76
CA VAL A 158 -1.53 8.42 -36.25
C VAL A 158 -1.67 7.84 -37.66
N SER A 159 -2.73 7.06 -37.92
CA SER A 159 -2.97 6.52 -39.26
C SER A 159 -3.20 7.64 -40.29
N GLY A 160 -3.94 8.69 -39.93
CA GLY A 160 -4.12 9.88 -40.76
C GLY A 160 -2.85 10.70 -40.97
N ALA A 161 -2.02 10.87 -39.93
CA ALA A 161 -0.78 11.64 -40.01
C ALA A 161 0.29 11.00 -40.91
N PHE A 162 0.37 9.66 -40.92
CA PHE A 162 1.39 8.92 -41.68
C PHE A 162 0.88 8.35 -43.02
N ASN A 163 -0.34 8.68 -43.45
CA ASN A 163 -0.97 8.16 -44.68
C ASN A 163 -0.83 6.62 -44.82
N LEU A 164 -0.99 5.90 -43.71
CA LEU A 164 -0.83 4.45 -43.66
C LEU A 164 -2.06 3.76 -44.23
N ASP A 165 -1.86 2.81 -45.15
CA ASP A 165 -2.95 2.09 -45.82
C ASP A 165 -3.87 1.40 -44.80
N THR A 166 -5.13 1.82 -44.79
CA THR A 166 -6.10 1.57 -43.72
C THR A 166 -6.60 0.14 -43.65
N LYS A 167 -6.31 -0.73 -44.64
CA LYS A 167 -6.84 -2.11 -44.63
C LYS A 167 -5.97 -3.11 -43.86
N VAL A 168 -4.66 -2.90 -43.81
CA VAL A 168 -3.72 -3.83 -43.15
C VAL A 168 -3.08 -3.23 -41.90
N ASN A 169 -2.88 -1.90 -41.87
CA ASN A 169 -2.14 -1.26 -40.79
C ASN A 169 -3.04 -0.82 -39.61
N LEU A 170 -4.36 -0.73 -39.80
CA LEU A 170 -5.29 -0.31 -38.74
C LEU A 170 -5.25 -1.18 -37.46
N PRO A 171 -5.34 -2.52 -37.53
CA PRO A 171 -5.29 -3.35 -36.33
C PRO A 171 -3.89 -3.32 -35.67
N PHE A 172 -2.84 -3.19 -36.47
CA PHE A 172 -1.46 -3.13 -35.98
C PHE A 172 -1.18 -1.82 -35.23
N VAL A 173 -1.55 -0.68 -35.81
CA VAL A 173 -1.46 0.65 -35.17
C VAL A 173 -2.40 0.71 -33.95
N GLY A 174 -3.56 0.06 -34.06
CA GLY A 174 -4.52 -0.21 -32.97
C GLY A 174 -3.91 -0.78 -31.71
N PHE A 175 -3.03 -1.75 -31.89
CA PHE A 175 -2.38 -2.41 -30.78
C PHE A 175 -1.09 -1.70 -30.36
N LEU A 176 -0.26 -1.29 -31.32
CA LEU A 176 1.06 -0.76 -31.03
C LEU A 176 1.05 0.59 -30.32
N ILE A 177 0.19 1.52 -30.73
CA ILE A 177 0.24 2.87 -30.15
C ILE A 177 -0.17 2.87 -28.66
N PRO A 178 -1.31 2.28 -28.26
CA PRO A 178 -1.67 2.19 -26.85
C PRO A 178 -0.70 1.35 -26.03
N LEU A 179 -0.01 0.38 -26.66
CA LEU A 179 1.05 -0.41 -26.02
C LEU A 179 2.30 0.43 -25.73
N LEU A 180 2.76 1.23 -26.70
CA LEU A 180 3.92 2.11 -26.52
C LEU A 180 3.65 3.18 -25.46
N VAL A 181 2.44 3.76 -25.44
CA VAL A 181 2.02 4.71 -24.39
C VAL A 181 1.99 4.03 -23.02
N ALA A 182 1.46 2.81 -22.92
CA ALA A 182 1.45 2.05 -21.66
C ALA A 182 2.88 1.76 -21.16
N ILE A 183 3.79 1.34 -22.04
CA ILE A 183 5.21 1.13 -21.69
C ILE A 183 5.83 2.44 -21.20
N GLY A 184 5.55 3.56 -21.86
CA GLY A 184 5.98 4.89 -21.44
C GLY A 184 5.55 5.24 -20.02
N TYR A 185 4.29 4.95 -19.66
CA TYR A 185 3.77 5.19 -18.30
C TYR A 185 4.47 4.35 -17.25
N VAL A 186 4.69 3.05 -17.51
CA VAL A 186 5.40 2.16 -16.58
C VAL A 186 6.85 2.58 -16.42
N CYS A 187 7.55 2.91 -17.50
CA CYS A 187 8.92 3.40 -17.46
C CYS A 187 9.04 4.71 -16.68
N CYS A 188 8.11 5.64 -16.88
CA CYS A 188 8.05 6.90 -16.15
C CYS A 188 7.82 6.68 -14.65
N SER A 189 6.86 5.82 -14.31
CA SER A 189 6.56 5.44 -12.93
C SER A 189 7.77 4.80 -12.24
N ALA A 190 8.38 3.81 -12.89
CA ALA A 190 9.55 3.12 -12.37
C ALA A 190 10.74 4.08 -12.19
N TYR A 191 10.95 5.00 -13.12
CA TYR A 191 11.98 6.03 -13.02
C TYR A 191 11.73 6.96 -11.82
N LEU A 192 10.50 7.43 -11.66
CA LEU A 192 10.12 8.36 -10.60
C LEU A 192 10.30 7.72 -9.21
N VAL A 193 9.85 6.48 -9.03
CA VAL A 193 10.01 5.74 -7.77
C VAL A 193 11.48 5.48 -7.46
N GLN A 194 12.25 5.00 -8.44
CA GLN A 194 13.67 4.67 -8.24
C GLN A 194 14.53 5.90 -7.91
N ARG A 195 14.23 7.06 -8.50
CA ARG A 195 15.07 8.26 -8.35
C ARG A 195 14.69 9.09 -7.13
N PHE A 196 13.41 9.20 -6.80
CA PHE A 196 12.97 10.12 -5.74
C PHE A 196 12.63 9.44 -4.41
N ALA A 197 12.10 8.21 -4.42
CA ALA A 197 11.71 7.50 -3.21
C ALA A 197 11.71 5.97 -3.40
N PRO A 198 12.88 5.31 -3.34
CA PRO A 198 12.95 3.86 -3.49
C PRO A 198 12.15 3.10 -2.43
N TYR A 199 11.96 3.70 -1.24
CA TYR A 199 11.12 3.16 -0.16
C TYR A 199 9.62 3.12 -0.48
N ALA A 200 9.17 3.79 -1.54
CA ALA A 200 7.77 3.78 -1.95
C ALA A 200 7.38 2.53 -2.76
N ALA A 201 8.35 1.72 -3.19
CA ALA A 201 8.14 0.51 -3.98
C ALA A 201 7.19 -0.49 -3.29
N GLY A 202 6.39 -1.19 -4.10
CA GLY A 202 5.43 -2.17 -3.60
C GLY A 202 4.22 -1.59 -2.86
N SER A 203 3.46 -2.47 -2.20
CA SER A 203 2.20 -2.09 -1.52
C SER A 203 2.43 -1.25 -0.26
N GLY A 204 3.42 -1.61 0.56
CA GLY A 204 3.66 -0.96 1.86
C GLY A 204 2.84 -1.55 3.02
N LEU A 205 1.90 -2.47 2.76
CA LEU A 205 1.05 -3.04 3.82
C LEU A 205 1.84 -3.90 4.81
N SER A 206 2.80 -4.68 4.33
CA SER A 206 3.69 -5.51 5.16
C SER A 206 4.55 -4.66 6.11
N GLU A 207 5.00 -3.52 5.61
CA GLU A 207 5.87 -2.57 6.25
C GLU A 207 5.08 -1.75 7.29
N VAL A 208 3.87 -1.31 6.97
CA VAL A 208 2.95 -0.71 7.96
C VAL A 208 2.69 -1.68 9.11
N LYS A 209 2.46 -2.97 8.83
CA LYS A 209 2.30 -3.99 9.88
C LYS A 209 3.57 -4.15 10.72
N ALA A 210 4.75 -4.05 10.11
CA ALA A 210 6.03 -4.10 10.81
C ALA A 210 6.22 -2.88 11.73
N VAL A 211 5.81 -1.68 11.30
CA VAL A 211 5.81 -0.46 12.12
C VAL A 211 4.88 -0.60 13.32
N LEU A 212 3.67 -1.14 13.12
CA LEU A 212 2.73 -1.43 14.20
C LEU A 212 3.25 -2.49 15.19
N ASN A 213 4.08 -3.42 14.72
CA ASN A 213 4.77 -4.42 15.57
C ASN A 213 6.02 -3.85 16.26
N GLY A 214 6.33 -2.56 16.09
CA GLY A 214 7.42 -1.87 16.77
C GLY A 214 8.76 -1.86 16.03
N THR A 215 8.79 -2.17 14.73
CA THR A 215 9.99 -1.98 13.90
C THR A 215 9.85 -0.73 13.07
N VAL A 216 10.64 0.31 13.36
CA VAL A 216 10.56 1.60 12.67
C VAL A 216 11.59 1.65 11.54
N MET A 217 11.13 1.95 10.33
CA MET A 217 11.97 2.19 9.15
C MET A 217 12.03 3.70 8.89
N SER A 218 13.23 4.26 8.78
CA SER A 218 13.41 5.68 8.48
C SER A 218 12.95 6.01 7.05
N GLY A 219 12.12 7.05 6.90
CA GLY A 219 11.69 7.54 5.58
C GLY A 219 10.43 6.88 5.00
N PHE A 220 9.91 5.82 5.61
CA PHE A 220 8.71 5.13 5.13
C PHE A 220 7.43 5.99 5.28
N LEU A 221 7.20 6.60 6.46
CA LEU A 221 6.04 7.46 6.75
C LEU A 221 6.23 8.94 6.35
N SER A 222 7.05 9.23 5.34
CA SER A 222 7.28 10.61 4.91
C SER A 222 6.13 11.15 4.03
N GLY A 223 5.79 12.43 4.17
CA GLY A 223 4.85 13.08 3.24
C GLY A 223 5.36 13.09 1.79
N TRP A 224 6.67 13.08 1.60
CA TRP A 224 7.29 13.01 0.26
C TRP A 224 7.08 11.65 -0.41
N THR A 225 7.22 10.55 0.35
CA THR A 225 7.00 9.20 -0.17
C THR A 225 5.52 8.97 -0.52
N LEU A 226 4.60 9.61 0.21
CA LEU A 226 3.17 9.63 -0.12
C LEU A 226 2.90 10.20 -1.51
N ILE A 227 3.45 11.37 -1.84
CA ILE A 227 3.21 12.03 -3.14
C ILE A 227 3.74 11.18 -4.30
N ILE A 228 4.94 10.64 -4.16
CA ILE A 228 5.55 9.78 -5.18
C ILE A 228 4.76 8.49 -5.37
N LYS A 229 4.28 7.90 -4.26
CA LYS A 229 3.47 6.69 -4.31
C LYS A 229 2.12 6.94 -4.98
N VAL A 230 1.52 8.11 -4.77
CA VAL A 230 0.29 8.54 -5.44
C VAL A 230 0.49 8.55 -6.96
N VAL A 231 1.48 9.30 -7.43
CA VAL A 231 1.76 9.47 -8.86
C VAL A 231 2.20 8.15 -9.51
N GLY A 232 3.11 7.42 -8.87
CA GLY A 232 3.63 6.15 -9.38
C GLY A 232 2.55 5.06 -9.46
N LEU A 233 1.63 5.01 -8.51
CA LEU A 233 0.49 4.10 -8.54
C LEU A 233 -0.48 4.48 -9.66
N GLY A 234 -0.82 5.77 -9.80
CA GLY A 234 -1.71 6.26 -10.86
C GLY A 234 -1.21 5.90 -12.26
N LEU A 235 0.06 6.15 -12.55
CA LEU A 235 0.70 5.79 -13.83
C LEU A 235 0.72 4.27 -14.06
N SER A 236 0.98 3.48 -13.02
CA SER A 236 1.01 2.02 -13.11
C SER A 236 -0.38 1.45 -13.42
N VAL A 237 -1.42 1.88 -12.69
CA VAL A 237 -2.80 1.40 -12.91
C VAL A 237 -3.29 1.78 -14.31
N SER A 238 -3.05 3.03 -14.72
CA SER A 238 -3.50 3.54 -16.03
C SER A 238 -2.84 2.84 -17.23
N SER A 239 -1.65 2.27 -17.05
CA SER A 239 -0.98 1.46 -18.08
C SER A 239 -1.66 0.11 -18.36
N GLY A 240 -2.66 -0.28 -17.53
CA GLY A 240 -3.35 -1.57 -17.63
C GLY A 240 -2.62 -2.71 -16.92
N LEU A 241 -1.65 -2.40 -16.05
CA LEU A 241 -1.06 -3.40 -15.16
C LEU A 241 -2.11 -3.91 -14.17
N ASN A 242 -2.17 -5.23 -13.97
CA ASN A 242 -3.08 -5.84 -13.01
C ASN A 242 -2.53 -5.66 -11.58
N VAL A 243 -2.70 -4.45 -11.03
CA VAL A 243 -2.23 -4.05 -9.70
C VAL A 243 -3.41 -3.54 -8.89
N GLY A 244 -3.59 -4.07 -7.68
CA GLY A 244 -4.65 -3.62 -6.78
C GLY A 244 -4.30 -2.30 -6.08
N LYS A 245 -5.25 -1.35 -6.08
CA LYS A 245 -5.13 -0.06 -5.37
C LYS A 245 -5.36 -0.14 -3.85
N GLU A 246 -5.94 -1.23 -3.37
CA GLU A 246 -6.34 -1.41 -1.96
C GLU A 246 -5.16 -1.42 -0.98
N GLY A 247 -4.10 -2.17 -1.33
CA GLY A 247 -2.89 -2.28 -0.50
C GLY A 247 -2.18 -0.94 -0.25
N PRO A 248 -1.81 -0.19 -1.31
CA PRO A 248 -1.16 1.11 -1.15
C PRO A 248 -2.05 2.18 -0.51
N PHE A 249 -3.38 2.08 -0.61
CA PHE A 249 -4.30 3.04 0.01
C PHE A 249 -4.19 3.09 1.54
N VAL A 250 -4.00 1.92 2.18
CA VAL A 250 -3.77 1.84 3.64
C VAL A 250 -2.46 2.53 4.04
N HIS A 251 -1.41 2.39 3.22
CA HIS A 251 -0.14 3.06 3.46
C HIS A 251 -0.28 4.59 3.33
N LEU A 252 -0.97 5.06 2.30
CA LEU A 252 -1.24 6.50 2.10
C LEU A 252 -1.99 7.11 3.29
N SER A 253 -3.01 6.41 3.79
CA SER A 253 -3.78 6.83 4.97
C SER A 253 -2.90 6.94 6.22
N SER A 254 -1.97 5.99 6.40
CA SER A 254 -1.05 5.97 7.54
C SER A 254 -0.03 7.12 7.48
N CYS A 255 0.54 7.38 6.30
CA CYS A 255 1.45 8.52 6.07
C CYS A 255 0.74 9.86 6.28
N LEU A 256 -0.51 9.98 5.83
CA LEU A 256 -1.30 11.19 6.03
C LEU A 256 -1.59 11.42 7.52
N ALA A 257 -2.04 10.39 8.24
CA ALA A 257 -2.29 10.48 9.68
C ALA A 257 -1.02 10.88 10.44
N PHE A 258 0.13 10.33 10.06
CA PHE A 258 1.42 10.73 10.64
C PHE A 258 1.78 12.19 10.35
N THR A 259 1.45 12.69 9.15
CA THR A 259 1.72 14.08 8.76
C THR A 259 0.81 15.07 9.48
N ILE A 260 -0.46 14.72 9.69
CA ILE A 260 -1.46 15.57 10.38
C ILE A 260 -1.24 15.56 11.90
N SER A 261 -0.80 14.43 12.47
CA SER A 261 -0.60 14.29 13.92
C SER A 261 0.73 14.84 14.44
N ARG A 262 1.66 15.18 13.54
CA ARG A 262 2.95 15.76 13.85
C ARG A 262 2.86 17.26 14.10
#